data_AF-A0A3P1SBJ4-F1
#
_entry.id   AF-A0A3P1SBJ4-F1
#
_cell.length_a   1.000
_cell.length_b   1.000
_cell.length_c   1.000
_cell.angle_alpha   90.00
_cell.angle_beta   90.00
_cell.angle_gamma   90.00
#
_symmetry.space_group_name_H-M   'P 1'
#
loop_
_entity.id
_entity.type
_entity.pdbx_description
1 polymer ?
#
loop_
_entity_poly.entity_id
_entity_poly.type
_entity_poly.pdbx_seq_one_letter_code
_entity_poly.pdbx_strand_id
1 'polypeptide(L)'
;MKNITFNELSKYLTPYFIEHNINRHSEYDILTINAKDLIHYKRIDLIAKVEYVKHYLAKQHNPFMEELYKAHIEAFSDGNFTELGSEEKNSISKYLESFHQLIDSIVEDGFNQDISLVPVGDDNVILDGAHRVSICAALNKEITIIKFKGLTRQYDLQHFQKHLLPSIYLDYLMLQYVKVDPQVYSFIFWPKGDSDYKEIAIKKIEEHFPILYRKKIALTYNGLKNFMIEVYKNHSWLGDYKNHYQGVYGQLDPCFQKDKVLEVLFVKANGLEDMLKVKSDIRSLYNIGNYSIHSTDNQDETLTVAQLLLNEHSIHFLNYGYHDGYPNFYRNLLLFKERLPESEVEATIIDSSSIMAMYGIRETEDVDYINVHSYVVEGFDLHNAYVSYYQANMEELIYSPKCHFYYNGLKFITLQKLLEFKLKRNETKDQIDAALITKFLKHNRTGFSYEKFQVEWKRFKRNSNLKLRSFAKKTLKALGIYHLYSKIAHRKK
;
A
#
# COMPACT_ATOMS: atom_id res chain seq x y z
N MET A 1 25.13 10.77 -24.02
CA MET A 1 24.19 10.17 -24.99
C MET A 1 25.00 9.32 -25.96
N LYS A 2 24.67 8.03 -26.06
CA LYS A 2 25.29 7.09 -27.00
C LYS A 2 24.18 6.64 -27.95
N ASN A 3 24.35 6.86 -29.26
CA ASN A 3 23.39 6.40 -30.26
C ASN A 3 23.73 4.95 -30.64
N ILE A 4 22.76 4.04 -30.55
CA ILE A 4 22.90 2.62 -30.92
C ILE A 4 22.01 2.30 -32.11
N THR A 5 22.50 1.51 -33.06
CA THR A 5 21.76 1.12 -34.27
C THR A 5 20.81 -0.07 -34.03
N PHE A 6 19.78 -0.24 -34.87
CA PHE A 6 18.79 -1.33 -34.77
C PHE A 6 19.41 -2.73 -34.62
N ASN A 7 20.47 -3.03 -35.38
CA ASN A 7 21.12 -4.35 -35.38
C ASN A 7 21.90 -4.63 -34.08
N GLU A 8 22.20 -3.60 -33.30
CA GLU A 8 22.88 -3.72 -32.00
C GLU A 8 21.87 -3.84 -30.85
N LEU A 9 20.66 -3.25 -30.99
CA LEU A 9 19.60 -3.28 -29.98
C LEU A 9 19.08 -4.68 -29.65
N SER A 10 19.13 -5.61 -30.61
CA SER A 10 18.69 -6.99 -30.40
C SER A 10 19.51 -7.76 -29.36
N LYS A 11 20.70 -7.26 -29.02
CA LYS A 11 21.55 -7.82 -27.96
C LYS A 11 21.12 -7.41 -26.56
N TYR A 12 20.40 -6.28 -26.42
CA TYR A 12 20.16 -5.63 -25.14
C TYR A 12 18.70 -5.68 -24.67
N LEU A 13 17.77 -5.94 -25.60
CA LEU A 13 16.31 -5.91 -25.38
C LEU A 13 15.67 -7.27 -25.67
N THR A 14 14.52 -7.54 -25.06
CA THR A 14 13.79 -8.79 -25.27
C THR A 14 13.27 -8.90 -26.70
N PRO A 15 13.32 -10.09 -27.35
CA PRO A 15 12.80 -10.29 -28.71
C PRO A 15 11.36 -9.79 -28.89
N TYR A 16 10.51 -10.08 -27.89
CA TYR A 16 9.13 -9.62 -27.86
C TYR A 16 9.00 -8.09 -27.95
N PHE A 17 9.84 -7.35 -27.21
CA PHE A 17 9.80 -5.89 -27.22
C PHE A 17 10.24 -5.34 -28.59
N ILE A 18 11.28 -5.93 -29.18
CA ILE A 18 11.84 -5.53 -30.47
C ILE A 18 10.81 -5.67 -31.60
N GLU A 19 10.13 -6.81 -31.67
CA GLU A 19 9.17 -7.13 -32.73
C GLU A 19 7.98 -6.17 -32.80
N HIS A 20 7.60 -5.57 -31.68
CA HIS A 20 6.35 -4.81 -31.58
C HIS A 20 6.53 -3.30 -31.46
N ASN A 21 7.74 -2.80 -31.12
CA ASN A 21 7.89 -1.41 -30.65
C ASN A 21 9.08 -0.64 -31.22
N ILE A 22 9.93 -1.25 -32.08
CA ILE A 22 11.15 -0.61 -32.57
C ILE A 22 10.98 -0.18 -34.04
N ASN A 23 11.40 1.05 -34.33
CA ASN A 23 11.48 1.60 -35.69
C ASN A 23 12.95 1.61 -36.14
N ARG A 24 13.24 0.95 -37.26
CA ARG A 24 14.60 0.79 -37.81
C ARG A 24 15.29 2.10 -38.22
N HIS A 25 14.53 3.20 -38.31
CA HIS A 25 15.03 4.51 -38.74
C HIS A 25 15.10 5.54 -37.61
N SER A 26 14.91 5.13 -36.36
CA SER A 26 14.95 6.03 -35.21
C SER A 26 16.29 5.94 -34.47
N GLU A 27 16.82 7.09 -34.07
CA GLU A 27 17.86 7.17 -33.04
C GLU A 27 17.22 7.08 -31.66
N TYR A 28 17.96 6.50 -30.71
CA TYR A 28 17.47 6.24 -29.36
C TYR A 28 18.43 6.83 -28.33
N ASP A 29 17.88 7.56 -27.36
CA ASP A 29 18.67 8.14 -26.29
C ASP A 29 18.95 7.09 -25.22
N ILE A 30 20.24 6.94 -24.88
CA ILE A 30 20.73 6.10 -23.78
C ILE A 30 21.32 6.98 -22.70
N LEU A 31 20.86 6.75 -21.48
CA LEU A 31 21.26 7.49 -20.28
C LEU A 31 21.26 6.58 -19.05
N THR A 32 22.10 6.93 -18.09
CA THR A 32 22.17 6.28 -16.77
C THR A 32 21.52 7.20 -15.75
N ILE A 33 20.61 6.66 -14.96
CA ILE A 33 19.85 7.41 -13.94
C ILE A 33 19.70 6.57 -12.68
N ASN A 34 19.34 7.21 -11.56
CA ASN A 34 18.98 6.48 -10.36
C ASN A 34 17.71 5.65 -10.61
N ALA A 35 17.73 4.36 -10.26
CA ALA A 35 16.58 3.49 -10.49
C ALA A 35 15.33 3.89 -9.69
N LYS A 36 15.48 4.65 -8.59
CA LYS A 36 14.34 5.21 -7.83
C LYS A 36 13.55 6.24 -8.65
N ASP A 37 14.20 6.95 -9.57
CA ASP A 37 13.55 7.94 -10.44
C ASP A 37 12.66 7.28 -11.52
N LEU A 38 12.73 5.95 -11.65
CA LEU A 38 11.87 5.15 -12.52
C LEU A 38 10.63 4.60 -11.80
N ILE A 39 10.51 4.79 -10.48
CA ILE A 39 9.31 4.42 -9.74
C ILE A 39 8.20 5.40 -10.10
N HIS A 40 7.13 4.87 -10.68
CA HIS A 40 6.08 5.69 -11.27
C HIS A 40 4.69 5.10 -10.99
N TYR A 41 3.68 5.94 -10.70
CA TYR A 41 2.33 5.49 -10.33
C TYR A 41 1.67 4.59 -11.39
N LYS A 42 1.94 4.84 -12.69
CA LYS A 42 1.53 3.98 -13.82
C LYS A 42 2.12 2.55 -13.77
N ARG A 43 3.07 2.29 -12.88
CA ARG A 43 3.82 1.04 -12.71
C ARG A 43 3.89 0.68 -11.22
N ILE A 44 2.74 0.69 -10.53
CA ILE A 44 2.67 0.36 -9.09
C ILE A 44 3.20 -1.06 -8.79
N ASP A 45 3.23 -1.93 -9.81
CA ASP A 45 3.86 -3.25 -9.72
C ASP A 45 5.35 -3.21 -9.37
N LEU A 46 6.04 -2.08 -9.60
CA LEU A 46 7.40 -1.85 -9.15
C LEU A 46 7.49 -1.77 -7.62
N ILE A 47 6.56 -1.09 -6.96
CA ILE A 47 6.53 -1.02 -5.49
C ILE A 47 6.43 -2.42 -4.90
N ALA A 48 5.54 -3.28 -5.43
CA ALA A 48 5.40 -4.66 -4.97
C ALA A 48 6.73 -5.44 -5.05
N LYS A 49 7.48 -5.23 -6.13
CA LYS A 49 8.77 -5.89 -6.38
C LYS A 49 9.89 -5.29 -5.54
N VAL A 50 9.97 -3.96 -5.39
CA VAL A 50 10.94 -3.28 -4.53
C VAL A 50 10.81 -3.76 -3.09
N GLU A 51 9.58 -3.79 -2.57
CA GLU A 51 9.29 -4.26 -1.21
C GLU A 51 9.67 -5.75 -1.03
N TYR A 52 9.40 -6.58 -2.05
CA TYR A 52 9.84 -7.96 -2.04
C TYR A 52 11.38 -8.11 -2.04
N VAL A 53 12.11 -7.29 -2.81
CA VAL A 53 13.58 -7.31 -2.82
C VAL A 53 14.13 -6.90 -1.46
N LYS A 54 13.65 -5.81 -0.87
CA LYS A 54 14.06 -5.39 0.49
C LYS A 54 13.85 -6.51 1.49
N HIS A 55 12.69 -7.17 1.42
CA HIS A 55 12.36 -8.29 2.28
C HIS A 55 13.32 -9.48 2.10
N TYR A 56 13.58 -9.86 0.84
CA TYR A 56 14.50 -10.95 0.51
C TYR A 56 15.92 -10.68 1.02
N LEU A 57 16.43 -9.46 0.80
CA LEU A 57 17.78 -9.06 1.23
C LEU A 57 17.94 -9.03 2.75
N ALA A 58 16.87 -8.71 3.48
CA ALA A 58 16.87 -8.75 4.94
C ALA A 58 17.01 -10.18 5.50
N LYS A 59 16.85 -11.23 4.66
CA LYS A 59 16.90 -12.65 5.05
C LYS A 59 15.94 -13.02 6.20
N GLN A 60 14.89 -12.23 6.34
CA GLN A 60 13.85 -12.40 7.34
C GLN A 60 12.65 -13.11 6.72
N HIS A 61 11.81 -13.75 7.52
CA HIS A 61 10.60 -14.41 7.02
C HIS A 61 9.39 -13.51 7.26
N ASN A 62 8.74 -13.02 6.20
CA ASN A 62 7.52 -12.22 6.30
C ASN A 62 6.49 -12.76 5.30
N PRO A 63 5.56 -13.62 5.76
CA PRO A 63 4.55 -14.23 4.89
C PRO A 63 3.76 -13.21 4.06
N PHE A 64 3.49 -12.03 4.62
CA PHE A 64 2.73 -11.00 3.93
C PHE A 64 3.44 -10.49 2.67
N MET A 65 4.77 -10.34 2.69
CA MET A 65 5.53 -9.92 1.51
C MET A 65 5.51 -10.97 0.41
N GLU A 66 5.66 -12.25 0.77
CA GLU A 66 5.52 -13.33 -0.18
C GLU A 66 4.12 -13.42 -0.77
N GLU A 67 3.08 -13.30 0.07
CA GLU A 67 1.69 -13.34 -0.38
C GLU A 67 1.37 -12.16 -1.32
N LEU A 68 1.83 -10.95 -0.98
CA LEU A 68 1.72 -9.76 -1.84
C LEU A 68 2.40 -10.00 -3.19
N TYR A 69 3.65 -10.48 -3.18
CA TYR A 69 4.37 -10.75 -4.42
C TYR A 69 3.62 -11.79 -5.27
N LYS A 70 3.18 -12.90 -4.67
CA LYS A 70 2.42 -13.95 -5.39
C LYS A 70 1.10 -13.40 -5.95
N ALA A 71 0.36 -12.63 -5.15
CA ALA A 71 -0.93 -12.07 -5.54
C ALA A 71 -0.80 -11.02 -6.66
N HIS A 72 0.23 -10.16 -6.64
CA HIS A 72 0.42 -9.18 -7.70
C HIS A 72 0.83 -9.84 -9.03
N ILE A 73 1.68 -10.88 -9.01
CA ILE A 73 2.02 -11.64 -10.23
C ILE A 73 0.78 -12.37 -10.77
N GLU A 74 -0.07 -12.93 -9.90
CA GLU A 74 -1.33 -13.55 -10.33
C GLU A 74 -2.23 -12.51 -11.02
N ALA A 75 -2.40 -11.33 -10.42
CA ALA A 75 -3.21 -10.26 -11.00
C ALA A 75 -2.62 -9.76 -12.34
N PHE A 76 -1.29 -9.62 -12.41
CA PHE A 76 -0.57 -9.19 -13.61
C PHE A 76 -0.69 -10.18 -14.78
N SER A 77 -0.69 -11.48 -14.49
CA SER A 77 -0.73 -12.56 -15.50
C SER A 77 -2.13 -13.11 -15.77
N ASP A 78 -3.17 -12.45 -15.25
CA ASP A 78 -4.56 -12.93 -15.28
C ASP A 78 -4.72 -14.36 -14.73
N GLY A 79 -3.91 -14.74 -13.74
CA GLY A 79 -3.92 -16.06 -13.11
C GLY A 79 -3.23 -17.16 -13.91
N ASN A 80 -2.60 -16.84 -15.04
CA ASN A 80 -1.88 -17.84 -15.84
C ASN A 80 -0.44 -18.06 -15.36
N PHE A 81 0.13 -17.14 -14.57
CA PHE A 81 1.54 -17.17 -14.16
C PHE A 81 2.47 -17.44 -15.36
N THR A 82 2.20 -16.79 -16.49
CA THR A 82 3.00 -16.89 -17.72
C THR A 82 3.51 -15.50 -18.08
N GLU A 83 4.82 -15.39 -18.32
CA GLU A 83 5.42 -14.12 -18.75
C GLU A 83 5.24 -14.05 -20.27
N LEU A 84 4.76 -12.93 -20.79
CA LEU A 84 4.72 -12.73 -22.25
C LEU A 84 6.17 -12.77 -22.76
N GLY A 85 6.51 -13.83 -23.51
CA GLY A 85 7.86 -14.02 -24.07
C GLY A 85 8.74 -15.08 -23.39
N SER A 86 8.25 -15.81 -22.37
CA SER A 86 8.98 -16.94 -21.77
C SER A 86 8.07 -18.16 -21.58
N GLU A 87 8.19 -19.16 -22.45
CA GLU A 87 7.39 -20.40 -22.40
C GLU A 87 7.72 -21.30 -21.19
N GLU A 88 8.89 -21.11 -20.55
CA GLU A 88 9.39 -21.99 -19.48
C GLU A 88 8.98 -21.58 -18.05
N LYS A 89 8.60 -20.31 -17.84
CA LYS A 89 8.13 -19.78 -16.55
C LYS A 89 6.62 -19.96 -16.41
N ASN A 90 6.24 -21.14 -15.94
CA ASN A 90 4.83 -21.57 -15.83
C ASN A 90 4.39 -21.89 -14.39
N SER A 91 5.20 -21.56 -13.38
CA SER A 91 4.85 -21.71 -11.97
C SER A 91 5.42 -20.57 -11.14
N ILE A 92 4.74 -20.23 -10.05
CA ILE A 92 5.17 -19.17 -9.13
C ILE A 92 6.54 -19.46 -8.49
N SER A 93 6.85 -20.74 -8.25
CA SER A 93 8.15 -21.16 -7.71
C SER A 93 9.29 -20.84 -8.67
N LYS A 94 9.13 -21.15 -9.97
CA LYS A 94 10.13 -20.82 -11.00
C LYS A 94 10.31 -19.31 -11.15
N TYR A 95 9.21 -18.56 -11.05
CA TYR A 95 9.27 -17.09 -11.04
C TYR A 95 10.11 -16.54 -9.90
N LEU A 96 9.93 -17.07 -8.70
CA LEU A 96 10.68 -16.66 -7.52
C LEU A 96 12.14 -17.04 -7.64
N GLU A 97 12.45 -18.28 -8.05
CA GLU A 97 13.82 -18.75 -8.25
C GLU A 97 14.59 -17.87 -9.25
N SER A 98 14.01 -17.60 -10.42
CA SER A 98 14.64 -16.69 -11.39
C SER A 98 14.79 -15.27 -10.85
N PHE A 99 13.86 -14.81 -10.00
CA PHE A 99 13.97 -13.47 -9.41
C PHE A 99 15.06 -13.41 -8.34
N HIS A 100 15.18 -14.43 -7.50
CA HIS A 100 16.24 -14.56 -6.49
C HIS A 100 17.62 -14.59 -7.15
N GLN A 101 17.80 -15.42 -8.18
CA GLN A 101 19.05 -15.47 -8.95
C GLN A 101 19.43 -14.09 -9.53
N LEU A 102 18.44 -13.34 -10.02
CA LEU A 102 18.66 -12.00 -10.54
C LEU A 102 18.99 -10.99 -9.42
N ILE A 103 18.35 -11.10 -8.25
CA ILE A 103 18.69 -10.29 -7.07
C ILE A 103 20.14 -10.53 -6.69
N ASP A 104 20.52 -11.79 -6.50
CA ASP A 104 21.87 -12.18 -6.06
C ASP A 104 22.94 -11.68 -7.04
N SER A 105 22.72 -11.87 -8.35
CA SER A 105 23.64 -11.37 -9.38
C SER A 105 23.77 -9.84 -9.37
N ILE A 106 22.69 -9.08 -9.23
CA ILE A 106 22.79 -7.60 -9.20
C ILE A 106 23.38 -7.10 -7.86
N VAL A 107 23.20 -7.85 -6.77
CA VAL A 107 23.87 -7.56 -5.49
C VAL A 107 25.38 -7.72 -5.65
N GLU A 108 25.83 -8.85 -6.20
CA GLU A 108 27.25 -9.20 -6.38
C GLU A 108 27.93 -8.35 -7.46
N ASP A 109 27.38 -8.33 -8.67
CA ASP A 109 28.03 -7.78 -9.86
C ASP A 109 27.53 -6.37 -10.24
N GLY A 110 26.37 -5.96 -9.71
CA GLY A 110 25.68 -4.75 -10.16
C GLY A 110 24.89 -4.94 -11.46
N PHE A 111 24.28 -3.86 -11.95
CA PHE A 111 23.57 -3.89 -13.23
C PHE A 111 24.57 -3.79 -14.39
N ASN A 112 24.59 -4.80 -15.26
CA ASN A 112 25.49 -4.84 -16.41
C ASN A 112 24.81 -4.27 -17.67
N GLN A 113 25.17 -3.04 -18.03
CA GLN A 113 24.66 -2.34 -19.21
C GLN A 113 25.12 -2.95 -20.55
N ASP A 114 26.21 -3.73 -20.56
CA ASP A 114 26.68 -4.42 -21.75
C ASP A 114 25.87 -5.71 -22.03
N ILE A 115 25.04 -6.13 -21.08
CA ILE A 115 24.14 -7.28 -21.20
C ILE A 115 22.69 -6.83 -21.45
N SER A 116 22.22 -5.77 -20.78
CA SER A 116 20.82 -5.35 -20.89
C SER A 116 20.66 -3.84 -20.75
N LEU A 117 19.67 -3.30 -21.45
CA LEU A 117 19.15 -1.95 -21.26
C LEU A 117 17.69 -2.01 -20.82
N VAL A 118 17.24 -0.99 -20.09
CA VAL A 118 15.83 -0.88 -19.67
C VAL A 118 15.08 0.07 -20.60
N PRO A 119 14.08 -0.43 -21.37
CA PRO A 119 13.30 0.43 -22.24
C PRO A 119 12.28 1.24 -21.44
N VAL A 120 12.22 2.54 -21.68
CA VAL A 120 11.30 3.48 -21.03
C VAL A 120 10.58 4.35 -22.05
N GLY A 121 9.40 4.84 -21.69
CA GLY A 121 8.68 5.88 -22.42
C GLY A 121 9.27 7.28 -22.23
N ASP A 122 8.62 8.26 -22.85
CA ASP A 122 8.99 9.68 -22.74
C ASP A 122 8.98 10.17 -21.29
N ASP A 123 7.99 9.75 -20.51
CA ASP A 123 7.78 10.09 -19.10
C ASP A 123 8.53 9.19 -18.11
N ASN A 124 9.57 8.47 -18.57
CA ASN A 124 10.34 7.48 -17.79
C ASN A 124 9.51 6.27 -17.32
N VAL A 125 8.27 6.11 -17.77
CA VAL A 125 7.50 4.89 -17.50
C VAL A 125 8.18 3.71 -18.16
N ILE A 126 8.61 2.75 -17.34
CA ILE A 126 9.28 1.56 -17.85
C ILE A 126 8.33 0.73 -18.71
N LEU A 127 8.83 0.27 -19.84
CA LEU A 127 8.12 -0.57 -20.80
C LEU A 127 8.46 -2.04 -20.60
N ASP A 128 9.67 -2.35 -20.11
CA ASP A 128 10.12 -3.69 -19.75
C ASP A 128 11.20 -3.58 -18.65
N GLY A 129 11.67 -4.69 -18.10
CA GLY A 129 12.76 -4.71 -17.10
C GLY A 129 12.32 -4.41 -15.67
N ALA A 130 11.06 -4.66 -15.33
CA ALA A 130 10.48 -4.34 -14.02
C ALA A 130 11.28 -4.90 -12.83
N HIS A 131 11.70 -6.17 -12.91
CA HIS A 131 12.53 -6.79 -11.86
C HIS A 131 13.89 -6.10 -11.73
N ARG A 132 14.57 -5.81 -12.84
CA ARG A 132 15.89 -5.15 -12.83
C ARG A 132 15.82 -3.75 -12.20
N VAL A 133 14.81 -2.95 -12.60
CA VAL A 133 14.56 -1.63 -12.02
C VAL A 133 14.27 -1.74 -10.52
N SER A 134 13.42 -2.68 -10.12
CA SER A 134 13.03 -2.84 -8.71
C SER A 134 14.22 -3.23 -7.83
N ILE A 135 15.10 -4.11 -8.31
CA ILE A 135 16.31 -4.50 -7.58
C ILE A 135 17.25 -3.30 -7.41
N CYS A 136 17.53 -2.60 -8.51
CA CYS A 136 18.41 -1.43 -8.47
C CYS A 136 17.82 -0.32 -7.58
N ALA A 137 16.50 -0.10 -7.62
CA ALA A 137 15.83 0.89 -6.78
C ALA A 137 15.91 0.52 -5.28
N ALA A 138 15.73 -0.76 -4.93
CA ALA A 138 15.88 -1.26 -3.57
C ALA A 138 17.32 -1.10 -3.05
N LEU A 139 18.31 -1.29 -3.92
CA LEU A 139 19.74 -1.13 -3.61
C LEU A 139 20.26 0.30 -3.75
N ASN A 140 19.41 1.26 -4.13
CA ASN A 140 19.80 2.64 -4.45
C ASN A 140 20.91 2.74 -5.51
N LYS A 141 20.89 1.85 -6.50
CA LYS A 141 21.84 1.81 -7.62
C LYS A 141 21.29 2.53 -8.86
N GLU A 142 22.21 2.99 -9.70
CA GLU A 142 21.88 3.51 -11.03
C GLU A 142 21.59 2.38 -12.03
N ILE A 143 20.87 2.71 -13.09
CA ILE A 143 20.51 1.79 -14.18
C ILE A 143 20.57 2.51 -15.52
N THR A 144 21.05 1.81 -16.55
CA THR A 144 21.11 2.34 -17.92
C THR A 144 19.79 2.06 -18.65
N ILE A 145 19.16 3.13 -19.12
CA ILE A 145 17.88 3.09 -19.82
C ILE A 145 18.03 3.47 -21.29
N ILE A 146 17.02 3.11 -22.08
CA ILE A 146 16.86 3.52 -23.48
C ILE A 146 15.44 4.07 -23.69
N LYS A 147 15.36 5.26 -24.29
CA LYS A 147 14.12 6.04 -24.44
C LYS A 147 13.35 5.72 -25.71
N PHE A 148 12.04 5.54 -25.60
CA PHE A 148 11.12 5.35 -26.73
C PHE A 148 10.00 6.38 -26.74
N LYS A 149 9.90 7.14 -27.83
CA LYS A 149 8.89 8.18 -27.99
C LYS A 149 7.49 7.59 -28.21
N GLY A 150 6.49 8.18 -27.55
CA GLY A 150 5.07 7.83 -27.71
C GLY A 150 4.65 6.49 -27.12
N LEU A 151 5.54 5.78 -26.43
CA LEU A 151 5.23 4.51 -25.77
C LEU A 151 5.04 4.71 -24.27
N THR A 152 4.04 4.02 -23.70
CA THR A 152 3.78 3.98 -22.26
C THR A 152 3.17 2.63 -21.89
N ARG A 153 3.23 2.27 -20.61
CA ARG A 153 2.47 1.14 -20.04
C ARG A 153 1.65 1.59 -18.85
N GLN A 154 0.56 0.87 -18.59
CA GLN A 154 -0.35 1.16 -17.49
C GLN A 154 -0.64 -0.12 -16.69
N TYR A 155 0.13 -0.28 -15.63
CA TYR A 155 -0.04 -1.27 -14.57
C TYR A 155 -0.13 -0.50 -13.23
N ASP A 156 -1.10 0.41 -13.15
CA ASP A 156 -1.41 1.22 -11.96
C ASP A 156 -2.34 0.48 -10.99
N LEU A 157 -2.70 1.11 -9.88
CA LEU A 157 -3.61 0.52 -8.89
C LEU A 157 -4.99 0.20 -9.49
N GLN A 158 -5.49 1.02 -10.42
CA GLN A 158 -6.77 0.76 -11.08
C GLN A 158 -6.73 -0.52 -11.91
N HIS A 159 -5.63 -0.74 -12.65
CA HIS A 159 -5.37 -2.01 -13.33
C HIS A 159 -5.42 -3.17 -12.33
N PHE A 160 -4.62 -3.14 -11.27
CA PHE A 160 -4.60 -4.27 -10.32
C PHE A 160 -5.93 -4.50 -9.60
N GLN A 161 -6.69 -3.43 -9.31
CA GLN A 161 -8.04 -3.54 -8.76
C GLN A 161 -9.00 -4.24 -9.73
N LYS A 162 -8.96 -3.87 -11.02
CA LYS A 162 -9.74 -4.53 -12.08
C LYS A 162 -9.37 -6.01 -12.24
N HIS A 163 -8.09 -6.32 -12.02
CA HIS A 163 -7.54 -7.68 -12.07
C HIS A 163 -7.65 -8.44 -10.72
N LEU A 164 -8.48 -7.94 -9.79
CA LEU A 164 -8.85 -8.58 -8.53
C LEU A 164 -7.71 -8.75 -7.52
N LEU A 165 -6.73 -7.83 -7.51
CA LEU A 165 -5.78 -7.75 -6.40
C LEU A 165 -6.56 -7.35 -5.12
N PRO A 166 -6.47 -8.11 -4.02
CA PRO A 166 -7.15 -7.77 -2.76
C PRO A 166 -6.85 -6.36 -2.26
N SER A 167 -7.85 -5.73 -1.63
CA SER A 167 -7.77 -4.35 -1.12
C SER A 167 -6.61 -4.14 -0.15
N ILE A 168 -6.34 -5.09 0.76
CA ILE A 168 -5.19 -5.02 1.69
C ILE A 168 -3.85 -4.81 0.96
N TYR A 169 -3.69 -5.39 -0.23
CA TYR A 169 -2.49 -5.21 -1.04
C TYR A 169 -2.52 -3.89 -1.81
N LEU A 170 -3.66 -3.50 -2.38
CA LEU A 170 -3.80 -2.19 -3.03
C LEU A 170 -3.51 -1.03 -2.04
N ASP A 171 -4.09 -1.13 -0.85
CA ASP A 171 -3.88 -0.23 0.28
C ASP A 171 -2.41 -0.17 0.67
N TYR A 172 -1.77 -1.32 0.86
CA TYR A 172 -0.34 -1.39 1.17
C TYR A 172 0.52 -0.74 0.07
N LEU A 173 0.26 -1.06 -1.19
CA LEU A 173 1.02 -0.50 -2.32
C LEU A 173 0.85 1.01 -2.44
N MET A 174 -0.36 1.53 -2.23
CA MET A 174 -0.61 2.97 -2.23
C MET A 174 0.10 3.65 -1.05
N LEU A 175 0.06 3.06 0.15
CA LEU A 175 0.79 3.57 1.32
C LEU A 175 2.30 3.63 1.06
N GLN A 176 2.89 2.56 0.50
CA GLN A 176 4.32 2.55 0.16
C GLN A 176 4.65 3.54 -0.96
N TYR A 177 3.75 3.74 -1.93
CA TYR A 177 3.96 4.75 -2.97
C TYR A 177 3.96 6.18 -2.41
N VAL A 178 3.05 6.49 -1.47
CA VAL A 178 3.07 7.78 -0.76
C VAL A 178 4.42 8.01 -0.11
N LYS A 179 5.02 7.01 0.57
CA LYS A 179 6.35 7.15 1.19
C LYS A 179 7.47 7.46 0.20
N VAL A 180 7.33 7.07 -1.06
CA VAL A 180 8.37 7.23 -2.09
C VAL A 180 8.23 8.53 -2.86
N ASP A 181 7.00 8.98 -3.11
CA ASP A 181 6.70 10.10 -4.00
C ASP A 181 6.10 11.30 -3.22
N PRO A 182 6.88 12.38 -3.00
CA PRO A 182 6.44 13.53 -2.20
C PRO A 182 5.40 14.42 -2.90
N GLN A 183 5.06 14.12 -4.16
CA GLN A 183 4.06 14.87 -4.94
C GLN A 183 2.69 14.19 -4.91
N VAL A 184 2.49 13.24 -4.00
CA VAL A 184 1.18 12.64 -3.75
C VAL A 184 0.44 13.50 -2.73
N TYR A 185 -0.78 13.87 -3.09
CA TYR A 185 -1.69 14.58 -2.20
C TYR A 185 -2.98 13.78 -2.05
N SER A 186 -3.80 14.17 -1.08
CA SER A 186 -5.12 13.57 -0.92
C SER A 186 -6.24 14.61 -0.88
N PHE A 187 -7.37 14.28 -1.50
CA PHE A 187 -8.65 14.92 -1.29
C PHE A 187 -9.53 14.00 -0.43
N ILE A 188 -10.19 14.57 0.56
CA ILE A 188 -11.00 13.85 1.54
C ILE A 188 -12.39 14.46 1.52
N PHE A 189 -13.34 13.74 0.95
CA PHE A 189 -14.75 14.07 1.03
C PHE A 189 -15.28 13.63 2.38
N TRP A 190 -15.70 14.60 3.19
CA TRP A 190 -16.35 14.33 4.47
C TRP A 190 -17.69 13.60 4.27
N PRO A 191 -18.22 12.88 5.26
CA PRO A 191 -19.52 12.23 5.14
C PRO A 191 -20.65 13.19 4.72
N LYS A 192 -20.62 14.44 5.18
CA LYS A 192 -21.56 15.49 4.72
C LYS A 192 -21.40 15.85 3.23
N GLY A 193 -20.19 15.73 2.71
CA GLY A 193 -19.86 15.91 1.30
C GLY A 193 -20.33 14.75 0.40
N ASP A 194 -20.83 13.66 0.96
CA ASP A 194 -21.40 12.54 0.19
C ASP A 194 -22.81 12.86 -0.34
N SER A 195 -22.83 13.70 -1.37
CA SER A 195 -24.00 14.26 -2.06
C SER A 195 -23.94 14.03 -3.57
N ASP A 196 -24.99 14.43 -4.29
CA ASP A 196 -25.08 14.32 -5.76
C ASP A 196 -23.97 15.13 -6.48
N TYR A 197 -23.39 16.13 -5.83
CA TYR A 197 -22.28 16.92 -6.38
C TYR A 197 -20.93 16.18 -6.35
N LYS A 198 -20.82 15.08 -5.61
CA LYS A 198 -19.53 14.41 -5.39
C LYS A 198 -18.89 13.91 -6.67
N GLU A 199 -19.65 13.25 -7.54
CA GLU A 199 -19.09 12.76 -8.81
C GLU A 199 -18.73 13.90 -9.76
N ILE A 200 -19.41 15.05 -9.68
CA ILE A 200 -19.02 16.26 -10.43
C ILE A 200 -17.70 16.81 -9.89
N ALA A 201 -17.54 16.87 -8.57
CA ALA A 201 -16.30 17.29 -7.94
C ALA A 201 -15.13 16.34 -8.25
N ILE A 202 -15.37 15.03 -8.26
CA ILE A 202 -14.35 14.04 -8.62
C ILE A 202 -13.93 14.19 -10.08
N LYS A 203 -14.87 14.41 -11.01
CA LYS A 203 -14.51 14.71 -12.40
C LYS A 203 -13.64 15.96 -12.53
N LYS A 204 -13.94 17.02 -11.76
CA LYS A 204 -13.07 18.21 -11.70
C LYS A 204 -11.67 17.88 -11.18
N ILE A 205 -11.53 16.99 -10.21
CA ILE A 205 -10.22 16.51 -9.75
C ILE A 205 -9.52 15.74 -10.88
N GLU A 206 -10.21 14.83 -11.57
CA GLU A 206 -9.66 14.02 -12.67
C GLU A 206 -9.19 14.87 -13.86
N GLU A 207 -9.87 16.00 -14.14
CA GLU A 207 -9.49 16.96 -15.19
C GLU A 207 -8.16 17.66 -14.90
N HIS A 208 -7.79 17.79 -13.63
CA HIS A 208 -6.59 18.51 -13.18
C HIS A 208 -5.45 17.58 -12.73
N PHE A 209 -5.78 16.42 -12.17
CA PHE A 209 -4.82 15.52 -11.54
C PHE A 209 -5.07 14.06 -11.92
N PRO A 210 -4.01 13.29 -12.22
CA PRO A 210 -4.10 11.85 -12.24
C PRO A 210 -4.54 11.31 -10.88
N ILE A 211 -5.67 10.61 -10.85
CA ILE A 211 -6.15 9.92 -9.65
C ILE A 211 -5.46 8.57 -9.54
N LEU A 212 -4.69 8.41 -8.46
CA LEU A 212 -3.88 7.22 -8.21
C LEU A 212 -4.70 6.13 -7.54
N TYR A 213 -5.54 6.52 -6.57
CA TYR A 213 -6.36 5.60 -5.80
C TYR A 213 -7.56 6.30 -5.18
N ARG A 214 -8.71 5.61 -5.10
CA ARG A 214 -9.95 6.10 -4.50
C ARG A 214 -10.48 5.05 -3.54
N LYS A 215 -10.82 5.43 -2.31
CA LYS A 215 -11.31 4.51 -1.28
C LYS A 215 -12.46 5.12 -0.48
N LYS A 216 -13.49 4.32 -0.25
CA LYS A 216 -14.61 4.63 0.65
C LYS A 216 -14.37 3.98 2.01
N ILE A 217 -14.58 4.73 3.08
CA ILE A 217 -14.35 4.29 4.45
C ILE A 217 -15.58 4.64 5.30
N ALA A 218 -16.14 3.61 5.94
CA ALA A 218 -17.17 3.80 6.95
C ALA A 218 -16.52 4.18 8.29
N LEU A 219 -16.74 5.42 8.73
CA LEU A 219 -16.33 5.89 10.05
C LEU A 219 -17.56 6.12 10.93
N THR A 220 -17.48 5.68 12.18
CA THR A 220 -18.41 6.10 13.24
C THR A 220 -18.18 7.57 13.55
N TYR A 221 -19.07 8.18 14.35
CA TYR A 221 -18.83 9.53 14.85
C TYR A 221 -17.48 9.63 15.60
N ASN A 222 -17.15 8.61 16.41
CA ASN A 222 -15.86 8.50 17.07
C ASN A 222 -14.70 8.28 16.08
N GLY A 223 -14.92 7.49 15.03
CA GLY A 223 -13.97 7.32 13.93
C GLY A 223 -13.59 8.61 13.24
N LEU A 224 -14.59 9.42 12.90
CA LEU A 224 -14.36 10.72 12.29
C LEU A 224 -13.70 11.70 13.27
N LYS A 225 -14.08 11.69 14.56
CA LYS A 225 -13.42 12.46 15.62
C LYS A 225 -11.92 12.14 15.67
N ASN A 226 -11.58 10.86 15.84
CA ASN A 226 -10.20 10.39 15.96
C ASN A 226 -9.38 10.69 14.69
N PHE A 227 -10.02 10.59 13.52
CA PHE A 227 -9.37 10.93 12.26
C PHE A 227 -9.08 12.42 12.14
N MET A 228 -10.04 13.28 12.50
CA MET A 228 -9.88 14.74 12.47
C MET A 228 -8.83 15.24 13.47
N ILE A 229 -8.71 14.60 14.64
CA ILE A 229 -7.64 14.92 15.60
C ILE A 229 -6.26 14.78 14.93
N GLU A 230 -6.03 13.70 14.19
CA GLU A 230 -4.74 13.48 13.53
C GLU A 230 -4.53 14.38 12.29
N VAL A 231 -5.60 14.63 11.52
CA VAL A 231 -5.54 15.54 10.35
C VAL A 231 -5.26 16.98 10.77
N TYR A 232 -5.85 17.44 11.87
CA TYR A 232 -5.71 18.81 12.36
C TYR A 232 -4.73 18.95 13.53
N LYS A 233 -3.88 17.95 13.80
CA LYS A 233 -3.00 17.90 14.99
C LYS A 233 -2.08 19.12 15.18
N ASN A 234 -1.76 19.82 14.09
CA ASN A 234 -0.90 21.00 14.10
C ASN A 234 -1.69 22.33 14.24
N HIS A 235 -3.02 22.27 14.35
CA HIS A 235 -3.85 23.46 14.49
C HIS A 235 -4.09 23.82 15.95
N SER A 236 -3.76 25.04 16.33
CA SER A 236 -3.89 25.54 17.71
C SER A 236 -5.31 25.48 18.27
N TRP A 237 -6.35 25.56 17.41
CA TRP A 237 -7.74 25.52 17.85
C TRP A 237 -8.22 24.12 18.25
N LEU A 238 -7.49 23.05 17.89
CA LEU A 238 -7.90 21.67 18.17
C LEU A 238 -7.93 21.36 19.67
N GLY A 239 -7.02 21.96 20.44
CA GLY A 239 -6.74 21.56 21.82
C GLY A 239 -5.70 20.44 21.89
N ASP A 240 -5.68 19.74 23.02
CA ASP A 240 -4.72 18.66 23.30
C ASP A 240 -5.38 17.53 24.09
N TYR A 241 -4.61 16.50 24.44
CA TYR A 241 -5.09 15.37 25.23
C TYR A 241 -5.58 15.75 26.64
N LYS A 242 -5.19 16.91 27.19
CA LYS A 242 -5.61 17.36 28.53
C LYS A 242 -7.02 17.93 28.51
N ASN A 243 -7.43 18.51 27.39
CA ASN A 243 -8.81 18.97 27.19
C ASN A 243 -9.62 18.06 26.25
N HIS A 244 -9.15 16.83 26.01
CA HIS A 244 -9.80 15.84 25.15
C HIS A 244 -10.11 16.36 23.74
N TYR A 245 -9.21 17.19 23.19
CA TYR A 245 -9.31 17.76 21.85
C TYR A 245 -10.66 18.45 21.59
N GLN A 246 -11.20 19.16 22.59
CA GLN A 246 -12.53 19.78 22.54
C GLN A 246 -12.78 20.66 21.30
N GLY A 247 -11.75 21.22 20.69
CA GLY A 247 -11.88 22.02 19.47
C GLY A 247 -12.38 21.21 18.26
N VAL A 248 -12.16 19.89 18.23
CA VAL A 248 -12.53 19.03 17.10
C VAL A 248 -14.02 19.07 16.80
N TYR A 249 -14.86 19.22 17.83
CA TYR A 249 -16.33 19.16 17.71
C TYR A 249 -16.88 20.26 16.79
N GLY A 250 -16.24 21.43 16.74
CA GLY A 250 -16.62 22.51 15.83
C GLY A 250 -16.49 22.17 14.34
N GLN A 251 -15.59 21.24 13.98
CA GLN A 251 -15.45 20.72 12.61
C GLN A 251 -16.19 19.39 12.42
N LEU A 252 -16.22 18.55 13.45
CA LEU A 252 -16.81 17.22 13.40
C LEU A 252 -18.31 17.26 13.13
N ASP A 253 -19.05 18.03 13.92
CA ASP A 253 -20.52 18.10 13.84
C ASP A 253 -21.03 18.51 12.45
N PRO A 254 -20.51 19.56 11.80
CA PRO A 254 -20.96 19.94 10.47
C PRO A 254 -20.48 18.99 9.36
N CYS A 255 -19.38 18.25 9.56
CA CYS A 255 -18.84 17.31 8.59
C CYS A 255 -19.45 15.90 8.68
N PHE A 256 -20.01 15.53 9.84
CA PHE A 256 -20.57 14.22 10.07
C PHE A 256 -21.98 14.08 9.45
N GLN A 257 -22.25 12.90 8.91
CA GLN A 257 -23.59 12.50 8.50
C GLN A 257 -23.75 11.00 8.72
N LYS A 258 -24.81 10.63 9.45
CA LYS A 258 -25.11 9.23 9.74
C LYS A 258 -25.32 8.45 8.43
N ASP A 259 -24.82 7.21 8.40
CA ASP A 259 -24.94 6.26 7.29
C ASP A 259 -24.27 6.70 5.97
N LYS A 260 -23.48 7.78 6.01
CA LYS A 260 -22.63 8.23 4.91
C LYS A 260 -21.17 7.86 5.17
N VAL A 261 -20.43 7.67 4.09
CA VAL A 261 -19.02 7.24 4.15
C VAL A 261 -18.09 8.41 3.86
N LEU A 262 -16.92 8.38 4.47
CA LEU A 262 -15.80 9.22 4.06
C LEU A 262 -15.22 8.64 2.76
N GLU A 263 -14.78 9.50 1.86
CA GLU A 263 -14.14 9.07 0.62
C GLU A 263 -12.84 9.83 0.39
N VAL A 264 -11.73 9.08 0.28
CA VAL A 264 -10.39 9.63 0.05
C VAL A 264 -9.94 9.32 -1.37
N LEU A 265 -9.33 10.31 -2.02
CA LEU A 265 -8.69 10.20 -3.33
C LEU A 265 -7.24 10.62 -3.19
N PHE A 266 -6.32 9.74 -3.55
CA PHE A 266 -4.90 10.06 -3.69
C PHE A 266 -4.64 10.50 -5.13
N VAL A 267 -3.96 11.62 -5.29
CA VAL A 267 -3.71 12.26 -6.59
C VAL A 267 -2.24 12.64 -6.73
N LYS A 268 -1.75 12.68 -7.97
CA LYS A 268 -0.44 13.25 -8.28
C LYS A 268 -0.63 14.71 -8.67
N ALA A 269 0.00 15.64 -7.95
CA ALA A 269 -0.07 17.07 -8.25
C ALA A 269 1.33 17.68 -8.38
N ASN A 270 1.47 18.73 -9.19
CA ASN A 270 2.76 19.41 -9.40
C ASN A 270 3.09 20.41 -8.28
N GLY A 271 2.15 20.68 -7.37
CA GLY A 271 2.34 21.55 -6.22
C GLY A 271 1.05 21.84 -5.47
N LEU A 272 1.18 22.51 -4.32
CA LEU A 272 0.08 22.84 -3.44
C LEU A 272 -0.89 23.87 -4.04
N GLU A 273 -0.42 24.80 -4.87
CA GLU A 273 -1.24 25.88 -5.43
C GLU A 273 -2.41 25.33 -6.27
N ASP A 274 -2.13 24.35 -7.13
CA ASP A 274 -3.17 23.70 -7.94
C ASP A 274 -4.19 22.98 -7.05
N MET A 275 -3.72 22.30 -5.99
CA MET A 275 -4.58 21.61 -5.03
C MET A 275 -5.56 22.59 -4.36
N LEU A 276 -5.05 23.75 -3.91
CA LEU A 276 -5.87 24.78 -3.26
C LEU A 276 -6.89 25.40 -4.22
N LYS A 277 -6.52 25.62 -5.48
CA LYS A 277 -7.43 26.12 -6.51
C LYS A 277 -8.59 25.17 -6.75
N VAL A 278 -8.29 23.88 -7.00
CA VAL A 278 -9.34 22.87 -7.24
C VAL A 278 -10.21 22.67 -5.99
N LYS A 279 -9.62 22.69 -4.79
CA LYS A 279 -10.35 22.65 -3.51
C LYS A 279 -11.35 23.80 -3.39
N SER A 280 -10.96 25.02 -3.77
CA SER A 280 -11.81 26.21 -3.75
C SER A 280 -12.99 26.09 -4.72
N ASP A 281 -12.74 25.60 -5.93
CA ASP A 281 -13.78 25.39 -6.96
C ASP A 281 -14.81 24.34 -6.49
N ILE A 282 -14.35 23.26 -5.87
CA ILE A 282 -15.22 22.23 -5.29
C ILE A 282 -16.03 22.79 -4.12
N ARG A 283 -15.42 23.56 -3.22
CA ARG A 283 -16.15 24.20 -2.10
C ARG A 283 -17.26 25.12 -2.60
N SER A 284 -17.01 25.86 -3.67
CA SER A 284 -18.00 26.71 -4.33
C SER A 284 -19.15 25.91 -4.94
N LEU A 285 -18.87 24.74 -5.54
CA LEU A 285 -19.90 23.83 -6.06
C LEU A 285 -20.85 23.34 -4.96
N TYR A 286 -20.31 23.03 -3.79
CA TYR A 286 -21.06 22.48 -2.67
C TYR A 286 -21.82 23.53 -1.85
N ASN A 287 -21.33 24.77 -1.81
CA ASN A 287 -21.90 25.89 -1.06
C ASN A 287 -22.17 25.59 0.44
N ILE A 288 -21.35 24.73 1.05
CA ILE A 288 -21.36 24.42 2.50
C ILE A 288 -19.99 24.69 3.15
N GLY A 289 -19.19 25.56 2.52
CA GLY A 289 -17.88 25.97 3.01
C GLY A 289 -16.89 24.81 3.12
N ASN A 290 -16.19 24.73 4.26
CA ASN A 290 -15.11 23.75 4.48
C ASN A 290 -15.60 22.34 4.83
N TYR A 291 -16.92 22.14 4.96
CA TYR A 291 -17.52 20.91 5.46
C TYR A 291 -17.81 19.87 4.37
N SER A 292 -17.54 20.20 3.09
CA SER A 292 -17.65 19.25 1.98
C SER A 292 -16.38 18.43 1.78
N ILE A 293 -15.22 19.09 1.82
CA ILE A 293 -13.94 18.52 1.40
C ILE A 293 -12.76 19.13 2.16
N HIS A 294 -11.79 18.27 2.45
CA HIS A 294 -10.44 18.62 2.90
C HIS A 294 -9.41 18.15 1.87
N SER A 295 -8.24 18.77 1.87
CA SER A 295 -7.08 18.30 1.12
C SER A 295 -5.88 18.41 2.03
N THR A 296 -4.93 17.49 1.87
CA THR A 296 -3.64 17.59 2.55
C THR A 296 -2.81 18.69 1.92
N ASP A 297 -2.02 19.38 2.74
CA ASP A 297 -1.23 20.53 2.31
C ASP A 297 0.26 20.15 2.09
N ASN A 298 0.70 19.04 2.68
CA ASN A 298 2.08 18.55 2.58
C ASN A 298 2.17 17.02 2.67
N GLN A 299 3.39 16.52 2.50
CA GLN A 299 3.69 15.09 2.49
C GLN A 299 3.41 14.38 3.82
N ASP A 300 3.68 15.02 4.96
CA ASP A 300 3.46 14.42 6.29
C ASP A 300 1.98 14.23 6.57
N GLU A 301 1.15 15.18 6.15
CA GLU A 301 -0.31 15.06 6.19
C GLU A 301 -0.81 13.96 5.25
N THR A 302 -0.31 13.89 4.01
CA THR A 302 -0.65 12.80 3.08
C THR A 302 -0.28 11.44 3.66
N LEU A 303 0.91 11.31 4.27
CA LEU A 303 1.35 10.08 4.91
C LEU A 303 0.47 9.73 6.13
N THR A 304 0.10 10.71 6.94
CA THR A 304 -0.82 10.53 8.08
C THR A 304 -2.17 9.98 7.58
N VAL A 305 -2.74 10.60 6.55
CA VAL A 305 -4.00 10.14 5.93
C VAL A 305 -3.86 8.72 5.37
N ALA A 306 -2.77 8.43 4.66
CA ALA A 306 -2.48 7.12 4.11
C ALA A 306 -2.36 6.04 5.20
N GLN A 307 -1.60 6.30 6.26
CA GLN A 307 -1.43 5.37 7.38
C GLN A 307 -2.75 5.04 8.08
N LEU A 308 -3.61 6.05 8.27
CA LEU A 308 -4.89 5.90 8.97
C LEU A 308 -5.98 5.23 8.12
N LEU A 309 -6.04 5.53 6.81
CA LEU A 309 -7.14 5.08 5.93
C LEU A 309 -6.77 3.90 5.01
N LEU A 310 -5.48 3.61 4.81
CA LEU A 310 -4.99 2.46 4.02
C LEU A 310 -4.51 1.30 4.89
N ASN A 311 -4.95 1.25 6.15
CA ASN A 311 -4.74 0.09 7.02
C ASN A 311 -6.05 -0.21 7.77
N GLU A 312 -6.56 -1.44 7.59
CA GLU A 312 -7.88 -1.82 8.13
C GLU A 312 -7.93 -1.80 9.66
N HIS A 313 -6.81 -2.09 10.32
CA HIS A 313 -6.71 -2.03 11.77
C HIS A 313 -6.62 -0.60 12.30
N SER A 314 -6.11 0.33 11.49
CA SER A 314 -6.12 1.77 11.78
C SER A 314 -7.52 2.31 11.67
N ILE A 315 -8.29 1.90 10.66
CA ILE A 315 -9.73 2.22 10.57
C ILE A 315 -10.50 1.64 11.76
N HIS A 316 -10.23 0.39 12.14
CA HIS A 316 -10.83 -0.21 13.34
C HIS A 316 -10.49 0.61 14.59
N PHE A 317 -9.21 0.96 14.76
CA PHE A 317 -8.76 1.79 15.86
C PHE A 317 -9.44 3.17 15.86
N LEU A 318 -9.55 3.85 14.73
CA LEU A 318 -10.28 5.12 14.63
C LEU A 318 -11.70 4.96 15.18
N ASN A 319 -12.43 3.93 14.73
CA ASN A 319 -13.84 3.74 15.08
C ASN A 319 -14.08 3.43 16.56
N TYR A 320 -13.17 2.69 17.19
CA TYR A 320 -13.42 2.10 18.52
C TYR A 320 -12.39 2.48 19.58
N GLY A 321 -11.30 3.15 19.20
CA GLY A 321 -10.26 3.64 20.08
C GLY A 321 -10.70 4.84 20.92
N TYR A 322 -10.05 5.01 22.06
CA TYR A 322 -10.28 6.09 23.02
C TYR A 322 -8.94 6.53 23.62
N HIS A 323 -8.06 7.05 22.75
CA HIS A 323 -6.65 7.34 23.06
C HIS A 323 -6.45 8.47 24.06
N ASP A 324 -7.41 9.38 24.17
CA ASP A 324 -7.41 10.53 25.07
C ASP A 324 -8.07 10.24 26.42
N GLY A 325 -8.42 8.98 26.69
CA GLY A 325 -9.03 8.55 27.96
C GLY A 325 -8.09 8.50 29.15
N TYR A 326 -6.77 8.34 28.90
CA TYR A 326 -5.76 8.18 29.94
C TYR A 326 -4.62 9.20 29.74
N PRO A 327 -4.69 10.40 30.35
CA PRO A 327 -3.74 11.47 30.09
C PRO A 327 -2.28 11.16 30.45
N ASN A 328 -2.04 10.38 31.51
CA ASN A 328 -0.69 9.98 31.93
C ASN A 328 -0.04 9.05 30.90
N PHE A 329 -0.79 8.05 30.44
CA PHE A 329 -0.39 7.19 29.33
C PHE A 329 -0.04 8.01 28.09
N TYR A 330 -0.94 8.90 27.68
CA TYR A 330 -0.74 9.69 26.46
C TYR A 330 0.48 10.61 26.56
N ARG A 331 0.72 11.20 27.73
CA ARG A 331 1.96 11.96 28.00
C ARG A 331 3.20 11.08 27.81
N ASN A 332 3.21 9.87 28.37
CA ASN A 332 4.34 8.95 28.25
C ASN A 332 4.53 8.47 26.80
N LEU A 333 3.45 8.29 26.04
CA LEU A 333 3.50 7.99 24.62
C LEU A 333 4.15 9.13 23.80
N LEU A 334 3.82 10.39 24.11
CA LEU A 334 4.46 11.53 23.46
C LEU A 334 5.95 11.62 23.80
N LEU A 335 6.32 11.38 25.06
CA LEU A 335 7.72 11.33 25.49
C LEU A 335 8.50 10.20 24.80
N PHE A 336 7.87 9.03 24.64
CA PHE A 336 8.45 7.93 23.87
C PHE A 336 8.73 8.35 22.43
N LYS A 337 7.72 8.95 21.77
CA LYS A 337 7.84 9.42 20.39
C LYS A 337 8.94 10.47 20.22
N GLU A 338 9.05 11.42 21.14
CA GLU A 338 10.08 12.47 21.11
C GLU A 338 11.49 11.90 21.25
N ARG A 339 11.66 10.85 22.05
CA ARG A 339 12.96 10.19 22.27
C ARG A 339 13.32 9.14 21.22
N LEU A 340 12.37 8.71 20.40
CA LEU A 340 12.61 7.74 19.34
C LEU A 340 13.13 8.48 18.09
N PRO A 341 14.36 8.19 17.62
CA PRO A 341 14.88 8.84 16.43
C PRO A 341 14.08 8.43 15.18
N GLU A 342 13.96 9.35 14.22
CA GLU A 342 13.18 9.16 13.01
C GLU A 342 13.57 7.89 12.22
N SER A 343 14.87 7.56 12.20
CA SER A 343 15.39 6.35 11.56
C SER A 343 14.88 5.04 12.17
N GLU A 344 14.44 5.07 13.43
CA GLU A 344 13.97 3.89 14.17
C GLU A 344 12.44 3.77 14.20
N VAL A 345 11.70 4.81 13.83
CA VAL A 345 10.23 4.83 13.87
C VAL A 345 9.63 3.67 13.07
N GLU A 346 10.11 3.47 11.84
CA GLU A 346 9.64 2.37 10.99
C GLU A 346 10.13 0.99 11.46
N ALA A 347 11.19 0.92 12.25
CA ALA A 347 11.71 -0.33 12.83
C ALA A 347 11.08 -0.65 14.19
N THR A 348 10.10 0.15 14.65
CA THR A 348 9.54 0.08 16.00
C THR A 348 8.03 -0.18 15.97
N ILE A 349 7.54 -0.94 16.95
CA ILE A 349 6.11 -1.12 17.23
C ILE A 349 5.85 -1.10 18.73
N ILE A 350 4.82 -0.39 19.15
CA ILE A 350 4.35 -0.37 20.55
C ILE A 350 3.50 -1.62 20.79
N ASP A 351 3.70 -2.26 21.94
CA ASP A 351 3.11 -3.56 22.27
C ASP A 351 2.46 -3.57 23.68
N SER A 352 2.07 -4.76 24.18
CA SER A 352 1.64 -4.94 25.57
C SER A 352 0.38 -4.14 25.97
N SER A 353 0.28 -3.74 27.24
CA SER A 353 -0.88 -3.09 27.85
C SER A 353 -1.19 -1.70 27.29
N SER A 354 -0.24 -1.04 26.62
CA SER A 354 -0.43 0.26 25.96
C SER A 354 -1.59 0.23 24.96
N ILE A 355 -1.84 -0.92 24.34
CA ILE A 355 -2.92 -1.09 23.35
C ILE A 355 -4.28 -1.07 24.05
N MET A 356 -4.37 -1.62 25.26
CA MET A 356 -5.62 -1.56 26.05
C MET A 356 -5.92 -0.13 26.47
N ALA A 357 -4.89 0.66 26.81
CA ALA A 357 -5.04 2.09 27.09
C ALA A 357 -5.51 2.87 25.85
N MET A 358 -4.89 2.62 24.69
CA MET A 358 -5.30 3.21 23.41
C MET A 358 -6.77 2.94 23.06
N TYR A 359 -7.28 1.75 23.39
CA TYR A 359 -8.69 1.38 23.17
C TYR A 359 -9.64 1.78 24.33
N GLY A 360 -9.14 2.42 25.38
CA GLY A 360 -9.95 2.79 26.55
C GLY A 360 -10.36 1.59 27.43
N ILE A 361 -9.81 0.39 27.21
CA ILE A 361 -10.23 -0.85 27.88
C ILE A 361 -9.73 -0.87 29.33
N ARG A 362 -8.48 -0.45 29.56
CA ARG A 362 -7.83 -0.41 30.86
C ARG A 362 -6.70 0.60 30.84
N GLU A 363 -6.51 1.31 31.94
CA GLU A 363 -5.38 2.23 32.13
C GLU A 363 -4.05 1.47 32.33
N THR A 364 -2.98 2.05 31.81
CA THR A 364 -1.58 1.74 32.11
C THR A 364 -0.77 3.01 31.91
N GLU A 365 0.34 3.18 32.61
CA GLU A 365 1.27 4.27 32.34
C GLU A 365 2.47 3.82 31.49
N ASP A 366 2.60 2.51 31.28
CA ASP A 366 3.73 1.88 30.63
C ASP A 366 3.62 2.00 29.11
N VAL A 367 4.75 2.26 28.46
CA VAL A 367 4.89 2.20 27.00
C VAL A 367 5.99 1.20 26.70
N ASP A 368 5.56 0.00 26.35
CA ASP A 368 6.43 -1.09 25.95
C ASP A 368 6.53 -1.16 24.43
N TYR A 369 7.68 -1.55 23.90
CA TYR A 369 7.89 -1.58 22.45
C TYR A 369 8.84 -2.69 22.01
N ILE A 370 8.72 -3.08 20.74
CA ILE A 370 9.60 -4.02 20.05
C ILE A 370 10.31 -3.23 18.95
N ASN A 371 11.61 -3.46 18.78
CA ASN A 371 12.42 -2.79 17.75
C ASN A 371 13.37 -3.77 17.03
N VAL A 372 13.37 -3.77 15.70
CA VAL A 372 14.18 -4.72 14.88
C VAL A 372 15.67 -4.57 15.10
N HIS A 373 16.15 -3.35 15.32
CA HIS A 373 17.56 -3.04 15.53
C HIS A 373 17.98 -3.15 17.01
N SER A 374 17.05 -3.53 17.90
CA SER A 374 17.23 -3.52 19.35
C SER A 374 17.65 -2.14 19.90
N TYR A 375 17.17 -1.07 19.28
CA TYR A 375 17.37 0.29 19.75
C TYR A 375 16.68 0.49 21.11
N VAL A 376 17.40 1.06 22.08
CA VAL A 376 16.89 1.30 23.43
C VAL A 376 16.52 2.77 23.59
N VAL A 377 15.23 3.03 23.81
CA VAL A 377 14.69 4.34 24.19
C VAL A 377 14.76 4.48 25.72
N GLU A 378 15.49 5.47 26.20
CA GLU A 378 15.67 5.70 27.64
C GLU A 378 14.34 5.95 28.36
N GLY A 379 14.11 5.18 29.44
CA GLY A 379 12.89 5.26 30.26
C GLY A 379 11.72 4.41 29.77
N PHE A 380 11.94 3.54 28.77
CA PHE A 380 10.93 2.65 28.20
C PHE A 380 11.46 1.24 28.01
N ASP A 381 10.59 0.24 28.14
CA ASP A 381 11.00 -1.17 28.14
C ASP A 381 11.02 -1.78 26.73
N LEU A 382 12.18 -2.29 26.34
CA LEU A 382 12.37 -3.03 25.08
C LEU A 382 11.91 -4.48 25.25
N HIS A 383 10.83 -4.83 24.58
CA HIS A 383 10.12 -6.11 24.68
C HIS A 383 10.55 -7.17 23.66
N ASN A 384 11.72 -7.03 23.03
CA ASN A 384 12.22 -8.01 22.05
C ASN A 384 12.26 -9.46 22.60
N ALA A 385 12.53 -9.65 23.90
CA ALA A 385 12.53 -10.97 24.55
C ALA A 385 11.14 -11.66 24.55
N TYR A 386 10.06 -10.89 24.43
CA TYR A 386 8.68 -11.36 24.52
C TYR A 386 8.06 -11.69 23.16
N VAL A 387 8.76 -11.44 22.04
CA VAL A 387 8.28 -11.68 20.67
C VAL A 387 7.73 -13.10 20.48
N SER A 388 8.36 -14.09 21.11
CA SER A 388 7.97 -15.51 20.99
C SER A 388 6.51 -15.79 21.39
N TYR A 389 5.87 -14.92 22.18
CA TYR A 389 4.48 -15.07 22.62
C TYR A 389 3.45 -14.66 21.56
N TYR A 390 3.82 -13.88 20.53
CA TYR A 390 2.88 -13.34 19.53
C TYR A 390 2.52 -14.28 18.37
N GLN A 391 3.08 -15.50 18.35
CA GLN A 391 2.95 -16.45 17.22
C GLN A 391 3.34 -15.85 15.87
N ALA A 392 4.23 -14.86 15.87
CA ALA A 392 4.81 -14.19 14.72
C ALA A 392 6.26 -13.84 15.07
N ASN A 393 7.12 -13.68 14.08
CA ASN A 393 8.45 -13.12 14.32
C ASN A 393 8.38 -11.58 14.37
N MET A 394 9.50 -10.97 14.75
CA MET A 394 9.60 -9.53 15.00
C MET A 394 9.25 -8.71 13.75
N GLU A 395 9.72 -9.16 12.60
CA GLU A 395 9.54 -8.51 11.32
C GLU A 395 8.10 -8.62 10.81
N GLU A 396 7.47 -9.76 10.99
CA GLU A 396 6.05 -9.94 10.70
C GLU A 396 5.21 -9.01 11.58
N LEU A 397 5.54 -8.85 12.87
CA LEU A 397 4.82 -7.91 13.73
C LEU A 397 4.94 -6.46 13.26
N ILE A 398 6.12 -6.06 12.81
CA ILE A 398 6.44 -4.65 12.52
C ILE A 398 6.10 -4.25 11.07
N TYR A 399 6.27 -5.15 10.11
CA TYR A 399 6.15 -4.85 8.68
C TYR A 399 4.90 -5.43 8.02
N SER A 400 4.21 -6.38 8.65
CA SER A 400 2.93 -6.88 8.13
C SER A 400 1.79 -5.96 8.56
N PRO A 401 1.05 -5.32 7.64
CA PRO A 401 -0.11 -4.48 7.99
C PRO A 401 -1.26 -5.27 8.62
N LYS A 402 -1.17 -6.61 8.71
CA LYS A 402 -2.11 -7.48 9.46
C LYS A 402 -1.84 -7.49 10.97
N CYS A 403 -0.66 -7.06 11.39
CA CYS A 403 -0.20 -7.16 12.77
C CYS A 403 -0.34 -5.85 13.55
N HIS A 404 -0.47 -4.73 12.83
CA HIS A 404 -0.46 -3.40 13.44
C HIS A 404 -1.49 -2.44 12.88
N PHE A 405 -1.74 -1.40 13.67
CA PHE A 405 -2.38 -0.17 13.23
C PHE A 405 -1.45 1.02 13.44
N TYR A 406 -1.72 2.11 12.74
CA TYR A 406 -1.01 3.38 12.89
C TYR A 406 -1.82 4.35 13.73
N TYR A 407 -1.13 5.08 14.60
CA TYR A 407 -1.67 6.25 15.26
C TYR A 407 -0.53 7.21 15.61
N ASN A 408 -0.71 8.51 15.39
CA ASN A 408 0.32 9.52 15.66
C ASN A 408 1.68 9.22 14.99
N GLY A 409 1.68 8.61 13.80
CA GLY A 409 2.90 8.21 13.10
C GLY A 409 3.65 7.01 13.71
N LEU A 410 3.11 6.38 14.75
CA LEU A 410 3.66 5.19 15.40
C LEU A 410 2.84 3.95 15.04
N LYS A 411 3.48 2.79 15.07
CA LYS A 411 2.82 1.48 14.93
C LYS A 411 2.48 0.91 16.28
N PHE A 412 1.30 0.31 16.39
CA PHE A 412 0.82 -0.40 17.57
C PHE A 412 0.35 -1.79 17.13
N ILE A 413 0.65 -2.84 17.90
CA ILE A 413 0.08 -4.16 17.62
C ILE A 413 -1.45 -4.11 17.66
N THR A 414 -2.12 -4.97 16.90
CA THR A 414 -3.58 -5.09 17.00
C THR A 414 -4.02 -5.69 18.33
N LEU A 415 -5.26 -5.41 18.76
CA LEU A 415 -5.89 -6.10 19.89
C LEU A 415 -5.92 -7.62 19.71
N GLN A 416 -6.03 -8.09 18.46
CA GLN A 416 -6.01 -9.52 18.15
C GLN A 416 -4.63 -10.12 18.44
N LYS A 417 -3.54 -9.43 18.06
CA LYS A 417 -2.17 -9.85 18.39
C LYS A 417 -1.88 -9.76 19.89
N LEU A 418 -2.38 -8.74 20.57
CA LEU A 418 -2.29 -8.69 22.03
C LEU A 418 -3.05 -9.85 22.68
N LEU A 419 -4.23 -10.21 22.20
CA LEU A 419 -4.99 -11.36 22.72
C LEU A 419 -4.20 -12.67 22.55
N GLU A 420 -3.61 -12.90 21.38
CA GLU A 420 -2.76 -14.07 21.11
C GLU A 420 -1.58 -14.16 22.09
N PHE A 421 -0.91 -13.02 22.33
CA PHE A 421 0.16 -12.89 23.31
C PHE A 421 -0.29 -13.25 24.72
N LYS A 422 -1.39 -12.64 25.19
CA LYS A 422 -1.92 -12.82 26.55
C LYS A 422 -2.35 -14.26 26.80
N LEU A 423 -3.00 -14.88 25.82
CA LEU A 423 -3.41 -16.29 25.91
C LEU A 423 -2.22 -17.25 25.95
N LYS A 424 -1.13 -16.94 25.22
CA LYS A 424 0.07 -17.79 25.20
C LYS A 424 0.92 -17.64 26.46
N ARG A 425 1.07 -16.41 26.98
CA ARG A 425 1.84 -16.15 28.21
C ARG A 425 1.08 -16.59 29.47
N ASN A 426 -0.24 -16.38 29.50
CA ASN A 426 -1.18 -16.91 30.49
C ASN A 426 -0.83 -16.60 31.96
N GLU A 427 -0.32 -15.40 32.25
CA GLU A 427 -0.21 -14.93 33.64
C GLU A 427 -1.61 -14.66 34.24
N THR A 428 -1.71 -14.57 35.56
CA THR A 428 -2.98 -14.27 36.24
C THR A 428 -3.63 -12.97 35.73
N LYS A 429 -2.83 -11.93 35.47
CA LYS A 429 -3.33 -10.67 34.88
C LYS A 429 -3.76 -10.83 33.42
N ASP A 430 -3.12 -11.73 32.68
CA ASP A 430 -3.40 -11.94 31.26
C ASP A 430 -4.75 -12.59 31.03
N GLN A 431 -5.22 -13.43 31.95
CA GLN A 431 -6.56 -14.03 31.88
C GLN A 431 -7.66 -12.96 31.95
N ILE A 432 -7.47 -11.96 32.82
CA ILE A 432 -8.39 -10.84 32.97
C ILE A 432 -8.33 -9.95 31.72
N ASP A 433 -7.12 -9.57 31.29
CA ASP A 433 -6.91 -8.76 30.09
C ASP A 433 -7.53 -9.45 28.85
N ALA A 434 -7.30 -10.75 28.67
CA ALA A 434 -7.83 -11.54 27.55
C ALA A 434 -9.36 -11.58 27.55
N ALA A 435 -10.00 -11.69 28.73
CA ALA A 435 -11.46 -11.64 28.85
C ALA A 435 -12.03 -10.27 28.44
N LEU A 436 -11.37 -9.18 28.87
CA LEU A 436 -11.75 -7.81 28.51
C LEU A 436 -11.61 -7.57 27.00
N ILE A 437 -10.47 -7.94 26.41
CA ILE A 437 -10.21 -7.81 24.98
C ILE A 437 -11.23 -8.63 24.17
N THR A 438 -11.49 -9.87 24.59
CA THR A 438 -12.47 -10.75 23.93
C THR A 438 -13.87 -10.14 23.95
N LYS A 439 -14.29 -9.57 25.09
CA LYS A 439 -15.59 -8.89 25.22
C LYS A 439 -15.66 -7.68 24.28
N PHE A 440 -14.59 -6.87 24.25
CA PHE A 440 -14.49 -5.70 23.39
C PHE A 440 -14.60 -6.06 21.91
N LEU A 441 -13.79 -7.01 21.43
CA LEU A 441 -13.77 -7.45 20.03
C LEU A 441 -15.10 -8.10 19.60
N LYS A 442 -15.82 -8.76 20.52
CA LYS A 442 -17.16 -9.32 20.23
C LYS A 442 -18.21 -8.23 20.01
N HIS A 443 -18.17 -7.14 20.76
CA HIS A 443 -19.11 -6.01 20.61
C HIS A 443 -18.78 -5.14 19.40
N ASN A 444 -17.48 -4.94 19.11
CA ASN A 444 -17.00 -4.01 18.10
C ASN A 444 -16.52 -4.72 16.83
N ARG A 445 -17.25 -5.73 16.36
CA ARG A 445 -16.90 -6.43 15.12
C ARG A 445 -17.12 -5.50 13.93
N THR A 446 -16.09 -5.33 13.11
CA THR A 446 -16.23 -4.77 11.77
C THR A 446 -16.91 -5.80 10.86
N GLY A 447 -17.88 -5.37 10.03
CA GLY A 447 -18.61 -6.20 9.05
C GLY A 447 -17.77 -6.73 7.88
N PHE A 448 -16.49 -7.03 8.12
CA PHE A 448 -15.40 -7.11 7.15
C PHE A 448 -15.19 -8.53 6.57
N SER A 449 -16.23 -9.11 5.97
CA SER A 449 -16.16 -10.46 5.38
C SER A 449 -16.66 -10.52 3.93
N TYR A 450 -17.64 -9.68 3.56
CA TYR A 450 -18.33 -9.86 2.29
C TYR A 450 -17.50 -9.48 1.06
N GLU A 451 -16.82 -8.33 1.06
CA GLU A 451 -16.01 -7.88 -0.09
C GLU A 451 -14.82 -8.79 -0.34
N LYS A 452 -14.10 -9.19 0.72
CA LYS A 452 -13.00 -10.16 0.64
C LYS A 452 -13.49 -11.49 0.07
N PHE A 453 -14.60 -12.01 0.59
CA PHE A 453 -15.21 -13.23 0.07
C PHE A 453 -15.63 -13.09 -1.41
N GLN A 454 -16.23 -11.96 -1.80
CA GLN A 454 -16.60 -11.72 -3.19
C GLN A 454 -15.38 -11.69 -4.13
N VAL A 455 -14.30 -11.04 -3.73
CA VAL A 455 -13.05 -10.99 -4.52
C VAL A 455 -12.46 -12.39 -4.64
N GLU A 456 -12.32 -13.12 -3.54
CA GLU A 456 -11.80 -14.49 -3.55
C GLU A 456 -12.68 -15.44 -4.36
N TRP A 457 -14.01 -15.32 -4.28
CA TRP A 457 -14.94 -16.09 -5.09
C TRP A 457 -14.81 -15.77 -6.58
N LYS A 458 -14.71 -14.48 -6.95
CA LYS A 458 -14.47 -14.05 -8.34
C LYS A 458 -13.14 -14.59 -8.86
N ARG A 459 -12.07 -14.54 -8.05
CA ARG A 459 -10.76 -15.14 -8.37
C ARG A 459 -10.85 -16.65 -8.57
N PHE A 460 -11.49 -17.36 -7.65
CA PHE A 460 -11.72 -18.80 -7.75
C PHE A 460 -12.45 -19.16 -9.05
N LYS A 461 -13.53 -18.44 -9.38
CA LYS A 461 -14.27 -18.64 -10.65
C LYS A 461 -13.40 -18.36 -11.87
N ARG A 462 -12.62 -17.27 -11.89
CA ARG A 462 -11.67 -16.94 -12.96
C ARG A 462 -10.66 -18.07 -13.17
N ASN A 463 -9.98 -18.47 -12.10
CA ASN A 463 -8.90 -19.46 -12.14
C ASN A 463 -9.42 -20.84 -12.54
N SER A 464 -10.62 -21.22 -12.07
CA SER A 464 -11.30 -22.46 -12.47
C SER A 464 -11.66 -22.45 -13.96
N ASN A 465 -12.19 -21.34 -14.47
CA ASN A 465 -12.50 -21.19 -15.89
C ASN A 465 -11.25 -21.28 -16.78
N LEU A 466 -10.11 -20.73 -16.35
CA LEU A 466 -8.85 -20.82 -17.08
C LEU A 466 -8.33 -22.26 -17.14
N LYS A 467 -8.37 -22.98 -16.01
CA LYS A 467 -8.03 -24.41 -15.96
C LYS A 467 -8.95 -25.22 -16.89
N LEU A 468 -10.25 -24.97 -16.86
CA LEU A 468 -11.22 -25.63 -17.74
C LEU A 468 -10.95 -25.34 -19.22
N ARG A 469 -10.66 -24.09 -19.58
CA ARG A 469 -10.30 -23.70 -20.96
C ARG A 469 -8.99 -24.33 -21.39
N SER A 470 -7.99 -24.39 -20.53
CA SER A 470 -6.71 -25.05 -20.80
C SER A 470 -6.91 -26.55 -21.03
N PHE A 471 -7.70 -27.21 -20.19
CA PHE A 471 -8.08 -28.61 -20.36
C PHE A 471 -8.83 -28.83 -21.68
N ALA A 472 -9.88 -28.05 -21.94
CA ALA A 472 -10.65 -28.12 -23.19
C ALA A 472 -9.74 -27.89 -24.42
N LYS A 473 -8.82 -26.93 -24.36
CA LYS A 473 -7.83 -26.69 -25.43
C LYS A 473 -6.91 -27.89 -25.65
N LYS A 474 -6.41 -28.53 -24.58
CA LYS A 474 -5.62 -29.76 -24.68
C LYS A 474 -6.43 -30.90 -25.31
N THR A 475 -7.67 -31.11 -24.86
CA THR A 475 -8.57 -32.14 -25.41
C THR A 475 -8.89 -31.89 -26.89
N LEU A 476 -9.24 -30.66 -27.27
CA LEU A 476 -9.52 -30.29 -28.66
C LEU A 476 -8.29 -30.45 -29.57
N LYS A 477 -7.07 -30.19 -29.04
CA LYS A 477 -5.82 -30.45 -29.76
C LYS A 477 -5.58 -31.95 -29.94
N ALA A 478 -5.77 -32.74 -28.88
CA ALA A 478 -5.62 -34.20 -28.93
C ALA A 478 -6.62 -34.86 -29.90
N LEU A 479 -7.82 -34.29 -30.04
CA LEU A 479 -8.85 -34.73 -30.97
C LEU A 479 -8.70 -34.15 -32.40
N GLY A 480 -7.66 -33.35 -32.68
CA GLY A 480 -7.42 -32.76 -34.01
C GLY A 480 -8.42 -31.66 -34.44
N ILE A 481 -9.41 -31.33 -33.62
CA ILE A 481 -10.50 -30.40 -33.95
C ILE A 481 -10.30 -28.96 -33.45
N TYR A 482 -9.15 -28.66 -32.83
CA TYR A 482 -8.83 -27.32 -32.33
C TYR A 482 -8.91 -26.23 -33.43
N HIS A 483 -8.52 -26.55 -34.67
CA HIS A 483 -8.59 -25.61 -35.78
C HIS A 483 -10.03 -25.18 -36.12
N LEU A 484 -11.01 -26.10 -36.06
CA LEU A 484 -12.43 -25.80 -36.24
C LEU A 484 -12.96 -24.90 -35.12
N TYR A 485 -12.61 -25.21 -33.87
CA TYR A 485 -12.99 -24.39 -32.71
C TYR A 485 -12.44 -22.96 -32.82
N SER A 486 -11.16 -22.80 -33.20
CA SER A 486 -10.53 -21.48 -33.33
C SER A 486 -11.21 -20.60 -34.39
N LYS A 487 -11.64 -21.18 -35.53
CA LYS A 487 -12.39 -20.48 -36.58
C LYS A 487 -13.78 -20.00 -36.12
N ILE A 488 -14.45 -20.77 -35.27
CA ILE A 488 -15.78 -20.41 -34.74
C ILE A 488 -15.66 -19.35 -33.64
N ALA A 489 -14.66 -19.47 -32.75
CA ALA A 489 -14.45 -18.54 -31.65
C ALA A 489 -14.05 -17.13 -32.12
N HIS A 490 -13.28 -17.02 -33.22
CA HIS A 490 -12.89 -15.73 -33.79
C HIS A 490 -14.00 -15.00 -34.56
N ARG A 491 -15.14 -15.66 -34.88
CA ARG A 491 -16.31 -15.02 -35.49
C ARG A 491 -17.26 -14.35 -34.49
N LYS A 492 -16.99 -14.46 -33.18
CA LYS A 492 -17.84 -13.94 -32.08
C LYS A 492 -17.19 -12.82 -31.25
N LYS A 493 -15.99 -12.37 -31.62
CA LYS A 493 -15.43 -11.08 -31.18
C LYS A 493 -15.62 -10.10 -32.31
#